data_AF-A0A1Q6E277-F1
#
_entry.id   AF-A0A1Q6E277-F1
#
_cell.length_a   1.000
_cell.length_b   1.000
_cell.length_c   1.000
_cell.angle_alpha   90.00
_cell.angle_beta   90.00
_cell.angle_gamma   90.00
#
_symmetry.space_group_name_H-M   'P 1'
#
loop_
_entity.id
_entity.type
_entity.pdbx_description
1 polymer ?
#
loop_
_entity_poly.entity_id
_entity_poly.type
_entity_poly.pdbx_seq_one_letter_code
_entity_poly.pdbx_strand_id
1 'polypeptide(L)'
;MAQGFSVVEPGKKALSFVGDSTFFASGMTGIANAAYNQHDITVCVLDNATTAMTGSQPHPGTGVTLMGPKSEPISIEAVLRALGVKVITHANPLRLDEAREAAREAIYYDGPSAIIFESPCVKLIKPGAPVRYREEACTGCGKCVLKIGCPALSWDAENRRPVVDASLCNGCGLCTYLCEDGALECDGNEGSAK
;
A
#
# COMPACT_ATOMS: atom_id res chain seq x y z
N MET A 1 -6.10 -0.48 18.66
CA MET A 1 -6.72 -1.81 18.41
C MET A 1 -5.66 -2.89 18.25
N ALA A 2 -4.72 -2.80 17.31
CA ALA A 2 -3.69 -3.84 17.09
C ALA A 2 -2.95 -4.30 18.36
N GLN A 3 -2.54 -3.36 19.22
CA GLN A 3 -1.90 -3.69 20.50
C GLN A 3 -2.80 -4.47 21.48
N GLY A 4 -4.13 -4.34 21.38
CA GLY A 4 -5.05 -5.15 22.17
C GLY A 4 -5.07 -6.58 21.66
N PHE A 5 -5.09 -6.76 20.33
CA PHE A 5 -5.00 -8.07 19.70
C PHE A 5 -3.70 -8.81 20.02
N SER A 6 -2.56 -8.11 20.03
CA SER A 6 -1.28 -8.75 20.39
C SER A 6 -1.24 -9.22 21.86
N VAL A 7 -2.07 -8.65 22.74
CA VAL A 7 -2.20 -9.11 24.14
C VAL A 7 -3.15 -10.30 24.27
N VAL A 8 -4.29 -10.28 23.57
CA VAL A 8 -5.29 -11.36 23.70
C VAL A 8 -4.96 -12.61 22.87
N GLU A 9 -4.15 -12.47 21.81
CA GLU A 9 -3.68 -13.57 20.96
C GLU A 9 -2.14 -13.60 20.89
N PRO A 10 -1.48 -13.93 22.01
CA PRO A 10 -0.02 -14.04 22.03
C PRO A 10 0.45 -15.10 21.02
N GLY A 11 1.40 -14.74 20.15
CA GLY A 11 1.92 -15.60 19.08
C GLY A 11 1.30 -15.34 17.70
N LYS A 12 0.33 -14.43 17.57
CA LYS A 12 -0.09 -13.89 16.28
C LYS A 12 0.37 -12.44 16.14
N LYS A 13 1.14 -12.17 15.08
CA LYS A 13 1.55 -10.81 14.72
C LYS A 13 0.34 -9.98 14.31
N ALA A 14 0.08 -8.87 15.02
CA ALA A 14 -1.01 -7.97 14.67
C ALA A 14 -0.53 -6.88 13.68
N LEU A 15 -1.27 -6.71 12.58
CA LEU A 15 -1.00 -5.71 11.56
C LEU A 15 -1.95 -4.52 11.73
N SER A 16 -1.42 -3.30 11.60
CA SER A 16 -2.20 -2.06 11.59
C SER A 16 -1.92 -1.28 10.33
N PHE A 17 -2.94 -0.81 9.63
CA PHE A 17 -2.80 0.04 8.44
C PHE A 17 -3.21 1.47 8.79
N VAL A 18 -2.41 2.45 8.38
CA VAL A 18 -2.67 3.87 8.65
C VAL A 18 -2.19 4.72 7.46
N GLY A 19 -2.97 5.69 7.02
CA GLY A 19 -2.49 6.68 6.04
C GLY A 19 -1.55 7.69 6.69
N ASP A 20 -0.63 8.28 5.92
CA ASP A 20 0.23 9.40 6.32
C ASP A 20 -0.50 10.53 7.08
N SER A 21 -1.65 11.00 6.59
CA SER A 21 -2.43 12.03 7.27
C SER A 21 -2.91 11.58 8.65
N THR A 22 -3.38 10.33 8.75
CA THR A 22 -3.88 9.74 10.00
C THR A 22 -2.74 9.43 10.95
N PHE A 23 -1.57 9.06 10.43
CA PHE A 23 -0.35 8.87 11.21
C PHE A 23 -0.05 10.14 12.03
N PHE A 24 -0.01 11.30 11.38
CA PHE A 24 0.22 12.59 12.05
C PHE A 24 -0.96 13.06 12.89
N ALA A 25 -2.21 12.78 12.48
CA ALA A 25 -3.39 13.27 13.20
C ALA A 25 -3.64 12.52 14.51
N SER A 26 -3.48 11.19 14.52
CA SER A 26 -3.85 10.37 15.68
C SER A 26 -3.08 9.06 15.82
N GLY A 27 -2.29 8.64 14.82
CA GLY A 27 -1.56 7.37 14.84
C GLY A 27 -0.37 7.35 15.81
N MET A 28 0.36 8.46 15.93
CA MET A 28 1.60 8.54 16.72
C MET A 28 1.44 8.10 18.18
N THR A 29 0.32 8.45 18.83
CA THR A 29 0.10 8.12 20.25
C THR A 29 -0.06 6.61 20.47
N GLY A 30 -0.74 5.92 19.54
CA GLY A 30 -0.86 4.46 19.57
C GLY A 30 0.48 3.76 19.36
N ILE A 31 1.32 4.29 18.46
CA ILE A 31 2.65 3.75 18.18
C ILE A 31 3.57 3.95 19.39
N ALA A 32 3.55 5.12 20.00
CA ALA A 32 4.31 5.40 21.23
C ALA A 32 3.97 4.39 22.34
N ASN A 33 2.68 4.09 22.53
CA ASN A 33 2.24 3.10 23.51
C ASN A 33 2.70 1.67 23.14
N ALA A 34 2.61 1.30 21.86
CA ALA A 34 3.08 0.00 21.40
C ALA A 34 4.60 -0.18 21.58
N ALA A 35 5.37 0.86 21.26
CA ALA A 35 6.81 0.88 21.46
C ALA A 35 7.17 0.81 22.95
N TYR A 36 6.54 1.61 23.80
CA TYR A 36 6.80 1.59 25.25
C TYR A 36 6.51 0.22 25.88
N ASN A 37 5.39 -0.41 25.52
CA ASN A 37 4.98 -1.71 26.08
C ASN A 37 5.54 -2.92 25.30
N GLN A 38 6.39 -2.70 24.29
CA GLN A 38 6.95 -3.75 23.42
C GLN A 38 5.89 -4.68 22.81
N HIS A 39 4.74 -4.11 22.40
CA HIS A 39 3.69 -4.90 21.77
C HIS A 39 4.13 -5.40 20.40
N ASP A 40 3.94 -6.71 20.16
CA ASP A 40 4.32 -7.37 18.91
C ASP A 40 3.35 -7.04 17.77
N ILE A 41 3.54 -5.85 17.19
CA ILE A 41 2.72 -5.33 16.11
C ILE A 41 3.59 -4.83 14.95
N THR A 42 3.04 -4.87 13.75
CA THR A 42 3.62 -4.18 12.58
C THR A 42 2.67 -3.09 12.12
N VAL A 43 3.19 -1.87 12.01
CA VAL A 43 2.43 -0.71 11.52
C VAL A 43 2.77 -0.45 10.06
N CYS A 44 1.81 -0.64 9.18
CA CYS A 44 1.87 -0.30 7.77
C CYS A 44 1.40 1.14 7.56
N VAL A 45 2.34 2.05 7.30
CA VAL A 45 2.04 3.43 6.95
C VAL A 45 1.92 3.54 5.43
N LEU A 46 0.78 4.02 4.95
CA LEU A 46 0.48 4.25 3.54
C LEU A 46 0.75 5.73 3.25
N ASP A 47 1.97 6.03 2.80
CA ASP A 47 2.37 7.38 2.44
C ASP A 47 2.08 7.66 0.97
N ASN A 48 1.07 8.48 0.75
CA ASN A 48 0.63 8.88 -0.59
C ASN A 48 0.75 10.40 -0.83
N ALA A 49 1.43 11.09 0.08
CA ALA A 49 1.68 12.52 0.11
C ALA A 49 0.42 13.41 0.03
N THR A 50 -0.75 12.92 0.47
CA THR A 50 -1.98 13.73 0.51
C THR A 50 -3.09 13.14 1.39
N THR A 51 -4.00 13.99 1.87
CA THR A 51 -5.23 13.50 2.53
C THR A 51 -6.29 13.07 1.51
N ALA A 52 -6.11 11.90 0.87
CA ALA A 52 -6.88 11.49 -0.31
C ALA A 52 -8.41 11.41 -0.12
N MET A 53 -8.85 10.94 1.05
CA MET A 53 -10.28 10.69 1.34
C MET A 53 -11.08 11.96 1.68
N THR A 54 -10.46 12.99 2.25
CA THR A 54 -11.16 14.20 2.75
C THR A 54 -10.83 15.45 1.94
N GLY A 55 -10.46 15.27 0.67
CA GLY A 55 -10.30 16.37 -0.28
C GLY A 55 -8.91 17.01 -0.29
N SER A 56 -7.85 16.22 -0.11
CA SER A 56 -6.46 16.62 -0.31
C SER A 56 -5.99 17.74 0.63
N GLN A 57 -6.47 17.71 1.87
CA GLN A 57 -6.04 18.65 2.91
C GLN A 57 -4.53 18.52 3.17
N PRO A 58 -3.84 19.65 3.45
CA PRO A 58 -2.45 19.60 3.88
C PRO A 58 -2.32 18.90 5.23
N HIS A 59 -1.22 18.18 5.42
CA HIS A 59 -0.83 17.58 6.70
C HIS A 59 0.70 17.66 6.83
N PRO A 60 1.29 17.40 8.01
CA PRO A 60 2.72 17.61 8.24
C PRO A 60 3.66 16.87 7.28
N GLY A 61 3.20 15.77 6.68
CA GLY A 61 3.96 14.98 5.69
C GLY A 61 3.98 15.57 4.27
N THR A 62 3.17 16.58 3.95
CA THR A 62 3.18 17.19 2.61
C THR A 62 4.14 18.37 2.48
N GLY A 63 4.59 18.93 3.61
CA GLY A 63 5.35 20.18 3.65
C GLY A 63 4.56 21.42 3.21
N VAL A 64 3.24 21.32 2.99
CA VAL A 64 2.38 22.46 2.66
C VAL A 64 1.68 22.92 3.93
N THR A 65 1.94 24.16 4.36
CA THR A 65 1.24 24.73 5.51
C THR A 65 -0.11 25.34 5.09
N LEU A 66 -1.06 25.42 6.02
CA LEU A 66 -2.34 26.09 5.80
C LEU A 66 -2.19 27.56 5.39
N MET A 67 -1.08 28.20 5.79
CA MET A 67 -0.81 29.62 5.55
C MET A 67 -0.14 29.90 4.20
N GLY A 68 0.24 28.87 3.43
CA GLY A 68 0.86 29.02 2.11
C GLY A 68 2.35 28.70 2.01
N PRO A 69 3.25 29.09 2.94
CA PRO A 69 4.66 28.71 2.88
C PRO A 69 4.84 27.20 2.93
N LYS A 70 5.80 26.69 2.15
CA LYS A 70 6.24 25.31 2.26
C LYS A 70 7.24 25.18 3.40
N SER A 71 6.93 24.35 4.39
CA SER A 71 7.92 23.88 5.37
C SER A 71 8.53 22.58 4.87
N GLU A 72 9.66 22.19 5.44
CA GLU A 72 10.16 20.83 5.23
C GLU A 72 9.10 19.82 5.70
N PRO A 73 8.76 18.79 4.92
CA PRO A 73 7.90 17.72 5.37
C PRO A 73 8.47 17.02 6.61
N ILE A 74 7.61 16.69 7.57
CA ILE A 74 8.04 15.86 8.71
C ILE A 74 8.23 14.42 8.20
N SER A 75 9.43 13.86 8.38
CA SER A 75 9.72 12.48 8.03
C SER A 75 8.98 11.49 8.96
N ILE A 76 8.16 10.62 8.37
CA ILE A 76 7.47 9.54 9.09
C ILE A 76 8.49 8.58 9.71
N GLU A 77 9.55 8.21 8.99
CA GLU A 77 10.61 7.36 9.53
C GLU A 77 11.27 8.00 10.75
N ALA A 78 11.66 9.28 10.68
CA ALA A 78 12.30 9.96 11.80
C ALA A 78 11.41 9.97 13.06
N VAL A 79 10.11 10.18 12.88
CA VAL A 79 9.13 10.09 13.98
C VAL A 79 9.06 8.67 14.54
N LEU A 80 8.93 7.65 13.68
CA LEU A 80 8.89 6.24 14.11
C LEU A 80 10.16 5.84 14.90
N ARG A 81 11.34 6.26 14.43
CA ARG A 81 12.62 6.07 15.13
C ARG A 81 12.61 6.75 16.49
N ALA A 82 12.16 7.99 16.56
CA ALA A 82 12.06 8.75 17.80
C ALA A 82 11.09 8.14 18.81
N LEU A 83 10.02 7.49 18.33
CA LEU A 83 9.07 6.74 19.17
C LEU A 83 9.59 5.38 19.63
N GLY A 84 10.75 4.93 19.15
CA GLY A 84 11.40 3.69 19.59
C GLY A 84 11.21 2.48 18.66
N VAL A 85 10.70 2.68 17.43
CA VAL A 85 10.59 1.60 16.43
C VAL A 85 11.95 1.33 15.81
N LYS A 86 12.42 0.08 15.91
CA LYS A 86 13.77 -0.33 15.49
C LYS A 86 13.85 -0.93 14.08
N VAL A 87 12.80 -1.60 13.64
CA VAL A 87 12.72 -2.12 12.27
C VAL A 87 11.69 -1.31 11.52
N ILE A 88 12.16 -0.61 10.50
CA ILE A 88 11.35 0.21 9.60
C ILE A 88 11.80 -0.13 8.19
N THR A 89 10.91 -0.71 7.41
CA THR A 89 11.17 -1.07 6.01
C THR A 89 10.43 -0.12 5.07
N HIS A 90 10.91 -0.01 3.85
CA HIS A 90 10.32 0.83 2.81
C HIS A 90 10.01 0.00 1.58
N ALA A 91 8.90 0.27 0.91
CA ALA A 91 8.61 -0.31 -0.39
C ALA A 91 7.65 0.56 -1.20
N ASN A 92 7.78 0.50 -2.52
CA ASN A 92 6.69 0.93 -3.38
C ASN A 92 5.63 -0.19 -3.44
N PRO A 93 4.38 0.03 -2.99
CA PRO A 93 3.35 -1.00 -2.98
C PRO A 93 2.95 -1.50 -4.38
N LEU A 94 3.31 -0.78 -5.45
CA LEU A 94 3.06 -1.18 -6.83
C LEU A 94 4.13 -2.14 -7.37
N ARG A 95 5.26 -2.31 -6.67
CA ARG A 95 6.33 -3.26 -7.00
C ARG A 95 6.20 -4.47 -6.08
N LEU A 96 5.46 -5.48 -6.54
CA LEU A 96 4.95 -6.56 -5.69
C LEU A 96 6.03 -7.31 -4.91
N ASP A 97 7.14 -7.66 -5.56
CA ASP A 97 8.19 -8.44 -4.90
C ASP A 97 8.97 -7.62 -3.86
N GLU A 98 9.24 -6.35 -4.14
CA GLU A 98 9.83 -5.41 -3.17
C GLU A 98 8.91 -5.23 -1.95
N ALA A 99 7.61 -5.02 -2.20
CA ALA A 99 6.61 -4.90 -1.15
C ALA A 99 6.48 -6.17 -0.30
N ARG A 100 6.57 -7.36 -0.91
CA ARG A 100 6.54 -8.64 -0.20
C ARG A 100 7.76 -8.84 0.69
N GLU A 101 8.94 -8.46 0.20
CA GLU A 101 10.18 -8.61 0.98
C GLU A 101 10.21 -7.64 2.17
N ALA A 102 9.91 -6.36 1.94
CA ALA A 102 9.82 -5.37 3.00
C ALA A 102 8.77 -5.74 4.06
N ALA A 103 7.61 -6.26 3.62
CA ALA A 103 6.56 -6.72 4.53
C ALA A 103 7.01 -7.95 5.31
N ARG A 104 7.69 -8.91 4.68
CA ARG A 104 8.25 -10.09 5.35
C ARG A 104 9.20 -9.67 6.45
N GLU A 105 10.19 -8.85 6.15
CA GLU A 105 11.18 -8.39 7.14
C GLU A 105 10.50 -7.71 8.35
N ALA A 106 9.55 -6.80 8.10
CA ALA A 106 8.85 -6.11 9.19
C ALA A 106 7.94 -7.04 10.00
N ILE A 107 7.20 -7.94 9.35
CA ILE A 107 6.23 -8.85 10.01
C ILE A 107 6.94 -9.87 10.89
N TYR A 108 8.07 -10.44 10.43
CA TYR A 108 8.80 -11.48 11.14
C TYR A 108 9.75 -10.96 12.21
N TYR A 109 9.92 -9.64 12.34
CA TYR A 109 10.64 -9.06 13.46
C TYR A 109 9.87 -9.21 14.77
N ASP A 110 10.51 -9.64 15.86
CA ASP A 110 9.88 -9.75 17.17
C ASP A 110 9.76 -8.37 17.85
N GLY A 111 8.52 -7.92 18.08
CA GLY A 111 8.22 -6.64 18.71
C GLY A 111 7.74 -5.56 17.72
N PRO A 112 7.69 -4.29 18.16
CA PRO A 112 7.17 -3.20 17.35
C PRO A 112 8.03 -2.95 16.11
N SER A 113 7.41 -3.08 14.93
CA SER A 113 8.01 -2.78 13.63
C SER A 113 7.10 -1.93 12.77
N ALA A 114 7.64 -1.37 11.69
CA ALA A 114 6.88 -0.62 10.72
C ALA A 114 7.31 -0.92 9.28
N ILE A 115 6.37 -0.71 8.36
CA ILE A 115 6.62 -0.64 6.93
C ILE A 115 6.01 0.65 6.39
N ILE A 116 6.79 1.43 5.65
CA ILE A 116 6.34 2.63 4.96
C ILE A 116 6.15 2.27 3.49
N PHE A 117 4.90 2.22 3.05
CA PHE A 117 4.54 2.04 1.66
C PHE A 117 4.42 3.41 0.99
N GLU A 118 5.33 3.71 0.08
CA GLU A 118 5.45 5.02 -0.56
C GLU A 118 4.99 4.95 -2.01
N SER A 119 3.87 5.59 -2.32
CA SER A 119 3.40 5.77 -3.70
C SER A 119 2.43 6.94 -3.77
N PRO A 120 2.61 7.89 -4.70
CA PRO A 120 1.73 9.04 -4.82
C PRO A 120 0.28 8.61 -5.05
N CYS A 121 -0.66 9.36 -4.46
CA CYS A 121 -2.08 9.15 -4.72
C CYS A 121 -2.40 9.33 -6.21
N VAL A 122 -3.27 8.49 -6.77
CA VAL A 122 -3.73 8.56 -8.17
C VAL A 122 -4.41 9.89 -8.55
N LYS A 123 -4.79 10.71 -7.57
CA LYS A 123 -5.29 12.07 -7.80
C LYS A 123 -4.18 13.09 -8.07
N LEU A 124 -2.94 12.79 -7.68
CA LEU A 124 -1.78 13.67 -7.83
C LEU A 124 -1.00 13.41 -9.12
N ILE A 125 -1.12 12.20 -9.66
CA ILE A 125 -0.39 11.75 -10.85
C ILE A 125 -1.35 11.43 -11.98
N LYS A 126 -0.87 11.55 -13.23
CA LYS A 126 -1.65 11.10 -14.38
C LYS A 126 -1.63 9.56 -14.44
N PRO A 127 -2.77 8.91 -14.70
CA PRO A 127 -2.81 7.48 -14.97
C PRO A 127 -1.86 7.08 -16.10
N GLY A 128 -1.26 5.89 -15.97
CA GLY A 128 -0.55 5.24 -17.08
C GLY A 128 -1.53 4.72 -18.13
N ALA A 129 -0.99 4.10 -19.18
CA ALA A 129 -1.82 3.39 -20.15
C ALA A 129 -2.58 2.26 -19.45
N PRO A 130 -3.90 2.09 -19.72
CA PRO A 130 -4.65 0.95 -19.21
C PRO A 130 -4.02 -0.38 -19.59
N VAL A 131 -4.18 -1.37 -18.70
CA VAL A 131 -3.72 -2.75 -18.95
C VAL A 131 -4.45 -3.31 -20.17
N ARG A 132 -3.70 -3.95 -21.05
CA ARG A 132 -4.21 -4.58 -22.27
C ARG A 132 -4.57 -6.03 -21.99
N TYR A 133 -5.74 -6.45 -22.49
CA TYR A 133 -6.22 -7.83 -22.39
C TYR A 133 -6.00 -8.56 -23.72
N ARG A 134 -5.44 -9.77 -23.66
CA ARG A 134 -5.29 -10.69 -24.79
C ARG A 134 -6.20 -11.90 -24.60
N GLU A 135 -7.18 -12.01 -25.48
CA GLU A 135 -8.16 -13.10 -25.41
C GLU A 135 -7.53 -14.45 -25.70
N GLU A 136 -6.54 -14.51 -26.59
CA GLU A 136 -5.92 -15.76 -27.04
C GLU A 136 -5.10 -16.45 -25.95
N ALA A 137 -4.58 -15.68 -24.99
CA ALA A 137 -3.80 -16.18 -23.85
C ALA A 137 -4.65 -16.43 -22.60
N CYS A 138 -5.93 -16.06 -22.61
CA CYS A 138 -6.76 -16.15 -21.41
C CYS A 138 -7.34 -17.56 -21.21
N THR A 139 -7.07 -18.15 -20.05
CA THR A 139 -7.63 -19.46 -19.64
C THR A 139 -9.01 -19.36 -18.98
N GLY A 140 -9.51 -18.14 -18.75
CA GLY A 140 -10.79 -17.92 -18.06
C GLY A 140 -10.78 -18.36 -16.58
N CYS A 141 -9.63 -18.27 -15.91
CA CYS A 141 -9.45 -18.70 -14.51
C CYS A 141 -9.98 -17.71 -13.45
N GLY A 142 -10.20 -16.43 -13.80
CA GLY A 142 -10.75 -15.40 -12.91
C GLY A 142 -9.82 -14.88 -11.80
N LYS A 143 -8.59 -15.43 -11.65
CA LYS A 143 -7.63 -15.02 -10.60
C LYS A 143 -7.39 -13.52 -10.56
N CYS A 144 -7.24 -12.89 -11.73
CA CYS A 144 -6.96 -11.46 -11.87
C CYS A 144 -8.09 -10.54 -11.38
N VAL A 145 -9.34 -11.02 -11.32
CA VAL A 145 -10.47 -10.25 -10.78
C VAL A 145 -10.64 -10.56 -9.29
N LEU A 146 -10.63 -11.85 -8.93
CA LEU A 146 -11.02 -12.33 -7.60
C LEU A 146 -9.97 -12.07 -6.52
N LYS A 147 -8.67 -12.09 -6.85
CA LYS A 147 -7.61 -11.98 -5.83
C LYS A 147 -7.20 -10.54 -5.52
N ILE A 148 -7.22 -9.65 -6.51
CA ILE A 148 -6.73 -8.28 -6.35
C ILE A 148 -7.81 -7.29 -5.92
N GLY A 149 -9.08 -7.53 -6.27
CA GLY A 149 -10.18 -6.60 -5.99
C GLY A 149 -10.00 -5.23 -6.66
N CYS A 150 -9.40 -5.19 -7.85
CA CYS A 150 -9.16 -3.95 -8.57
C CYS A 150 -10.50 -3.38 -9.08
N PRO A 151 -10.83 -2.10 -8.81
CA PRO A 151 -12.09 -1.51 -9.26
C PRO A 151 -12.19 -1.38 -10.79
N ALA A 152 -11.06 -1.43 -11.50
CA ALA A 152 -11.02 -1.38 -12.96
C ALA A 152 -11.15 -2.76 -13.63
N LEU A 153 -11.28 -3.85 -12.86
CA LEU A 153 -11.43 -5.20 -13.38
C LEU A 153 -12.77 -5.79 -12.95
N SER A 154 -13.60 -6.13 -13.94
CA SER A 154 -14.85 -6.86 -13.72
C SER A 154 -14.81 -8.22 -14.43
N TRP A 155 -15.77 -9.08 -14.10
CA TRP A 155 -15.87 -10.43 -14.64
C TRP A 155 -17.06 -10.57 -15.58
N ASP A 156 -16.80 -10.94 -16.83
CA ASP A 156 -17.81 -11.35 -17.80
C ASP A 156 -18.01 -12.87 -17.67
N ALA A 157 -19.12 -13.27 -17.03
CA ALA A 157 -19.43 -14.66 -16.77
C ALA A 157 -19.84 -15.44 -18.02
N GLU A 158 -20.42 -14.77 -19.02
CA GLU A 158 -20.89 -15.41 -20.26
C GLU A 158 -19.70 -15.83 -21.11
N ASN A 159 -18.74 -14.92 -21.30
CA ASN A 159 -17.54 -15.17 -22.09
C ASN A 159 -16.36 -15.68 -21.24
N ARG A 160 -16.56 -15.86 -19.93
CA ARG A 160 -15.56 -16.31 -18.95
C ARG A 160 -14.23 -15.55 -19.04
N ARG A 161 -14.29 -14.22 -19.08
CA ARG A 161 -13.11 -13.36 -19.24
C ARG A 161 -13.14 -12.12 -18.32
N PRO A 162 -11.98 -11.56 -17.98
CA PRO A 162 -11.92 -10.25 -17.34
C PRO A 162 -12.30 -9.15 -18.33
N VAL A 163 -12.92 -8.09 -17.83
CA VAL A 163 -13.17 -6.84 -18.57
C VAL A 163 -12.42 -5.72 -17.87
N VAL A 164 -11.58 -5.01 -18.63
CA VAL A 164 -10.81 -3.86 -18.13
C VAL A 164 -11.58 -2.58 -18.44
N ASP A 165 -11.95 -1.84 -17.40
CA ASP A 165 -12.47 -0.48 -17.55
C ASP A 165 -11.31 0.50 -17.71
N ALA A 166 -11.10 0.97 -18.94
CA ALA A 166 -10.03 1.90 -19.28
C ALA A 166 -10.16 3.28 -18.60
N SER A 167 -11.36 3.67 -18.15
CA SER A 167 -11.58 4.93 -17.44
C SER A 167 -11.16 4.88 -15.97
N LEU A 168 -11.13 3.67 -15.39
CA LEU A 168 -10.74 3.44 -14.00
C LEU A 168 -9.32 2.87 -13.87
N CYS A 169 -8.79 2.26 -14.92
CA CYS A 169 -7.49 1.62 -14.89
C CYS A 169 -6.36 2.65 -14.82
N ASN A 170 -5.54 2.58 -13.77
CA ASN A 170 -4.40 3.47 -13.58
C ASN A 170 -3.10 2.95 -14.22
N GLY A 171 -3.12 1.77 -14.86
CA GLY A 171 -1.92 1.17 -15.46
C GLY A 171 -0.86 0.74 -14.43
N CYS A 172 -1.25 0.36 -13.21
CA CYS A 172 -0.29 -0.03 -12.17
C CYS A 172 0.33 -1.42 -12.39
N GLY A 173 -0.23 -2.23 -13.30
CA GLY A 173 0.30 -3.55 -13.66
C GLY A 173 0.22 -4.62 -12.58
N LEU A 174 -0.30 -4.37 -11.38
CA LEU A 174 -0.39 -5.38 -10.32
C LEU A 174 -1.18 -6.65 -10.71
N CYS A 175 -2.18 -6.51 -11.59
CA CYS A 175 -2.95 -7.63 -12.09
C CYS A 175 -2.16 -8.55 -13.04
N THR A 176 -1.05 -8.07 -13.65
CA THR A 176 -0.22 -8.89 -14.54
C THR A 176 0.54 -9.96 -13.74
N TYR A 177 0.95 -9.68 -12.51
CA TYR A 177 1.56 -10.65 -11.60
C TYR A 177 0.63 -11.82 -11.23
N LEU A 178 -0.69 -11.63 -11.32
CA LEU A 178 -1.67 -12.68 -11.05
C LEU A 178 -2.00 -13.53 -12.29
N CYS A 179 -1.62 -13.06 -13.47
CA CYS A 179 -1.91 -13.71 -14.74
C CYS A 179 -0.68 -14.49 -15.20
N GLU A 180 -0.56 -15.73 -14.71
CA GLU A 180 0.52 -16.66 -15.07
C GLU A 180 0.58 -16.94 -16.59
N ASP A 181 -0.58 -16.87 -17.27
CA ASP A 181 -0.70 -17.10 -18.72
C ASP A 181 -0.33 -15.87 -19.58
N GLY A 182 -0.08 -14.71 -18.95
CA GLY A 182 0.28 -13.49 -19.67
C GLY A 182 -0.87 -12.86 -20.49
N ALA A 183 -2.13 -13.10 -20.13
CA ALA A 183 -3.29 -12.50 -20.79
C ALA A 183 -3.51 -11.02 -20.47
N LEU A 184 -2.79 -10.47 -19.48
CA LEU A 184 -2.84 -9.05 -19.09
C LEU A 184 -1.45 -8.42 -19.22
N GLU A 185 -1.36 -7.31 -19.93
CA GLU A 185 -0.08 -6.63 -20.23
C GLU A 185 -0.12 -5.14 -19.89
N CYS A 186 1.02 -4.59 -19.48
CA CYS A 186 1.15 -3.20 -19.08
C CYS A 186 2.46 -2.62 -19.64
N ASP A 187 2.38 -1.45 -20.27
CA ASP A 187 3.50 -0.85 -21.02
C ASP A 187 4.58 -0.19 -20.14
N GLY A 188 4.41 -0.22 -18.82
CA GLY A 188 5.29 0.46 -17.86
C GLY A 188 5.65 -0.36 -16.63
N ASN A 189 5.44 -1.68 -16.63
CA ASN A 189 5.76 -2.51 -15.47
C ASN A 189 7.12 -3.16 -15.66
N GLU A 190 8.20 -2.49 -15.23
CA GLU A 190 9.56 -3.07 -15.10
C GLU A 190 9.65 -4.19 -14.03
N GLY A 191 8.57 -4.95 -13.80
CA GLY A 191 8.54 -6.03 -12.84
C GLY A 191 7.72 -7.25 -13.27
N SER A 192 7.14 -7.28 -14.47
CA SER A 192 6.54 -8.52 -15.00
C SER A 192 7.50 -9.21 -15.97
N ALA A 193 8.04 -10.35 -15.51
CA ALA A 193 8.69 -11.42 -16.27
C ALA A 193 10.07 -11.11 -16.89
N LYS A 194 11.12 -11.39 -16.11
CA LYS A 194 12.17 -12.34 -16.49
C LYS A 194 12.56 -13.20 -15.31
#